data_AF-A0AAU7U835-F1
#
_entry.id   AF-A0AAU7U835-F1
#
_cell.length_a   1.000
_cell.length_b   1.000
_cell.length_c   1.000
_cell.angle_alpha   90.00
_cell.angle_beta   90.00
_cell.angle_gamma   90.00
#
_symmetry.space_group_name_H-M   'P 1'
#
loop_
_entity.id
_entity.type
_entity.pdbx_description
1 polymer ?
#
loop_
_entity_poly.entity_id
_entity_poly.type
_entity_poly.pdbx_seq_one_letter_code
_entity_poly.pdbx_strand_id
1 'polypeptide(L)'
;MTHSTGPAWMLDLGSLPFTAAQRDLFRAGTLAPTWAAQYPELFDADDLRLTRTQAHNHYFEWLAAIVLYHSTGYLSLIEKYEPFGKPRAGRPHQRKFQVVEQLFGDGSEMLALMKRQDHPTYGGTQAPDLLVYAPDLSDWFFCEVKGDKDTLKPAQRLYFADLAQVGGRPVRHLHFHLLP
;
A
#
# COMPACT_ATOMS: atom_id res chain seq x y z
N MET A 1 9.25 20.25 13.55
CA MET A 1 7.82 20.17 13.17
C MET A 1 7.72 20.63 11.74
N THR A 2 7.66 19.71 10.78
CA THR A 2 7.51 20.02 9.35
C THR A 2 6.05 20.37 9.09
N HIS A 3 5.80 21.54 8.51
CA HIS A 3 4.46 21.93 8.07
C HIS A 3 4.03 21.02 6.92
N SER A 4 2.95 20.26 7.09
CA SER A 4 2.32 19.54 5.98
C SER A 4 1.73 20.55 5.01
N THR A 5 2.26 20.62 3.79
CA THR A 5 1.75 21.47 2.70
C THR A 5 0.65 20.79 1.89
N GLY A 6 0.16 19.63 2.36
CA GLY A 6 -0.88 18.83 1.70
C GLY A 6 -2.31 19.18 2.13
N PRO A 7 -3.32 18.68 1.40
CA PRO A 7 -4.71 18.76 1.86
C PRO A 7 -4.89 17.99 3.18
N ALA A 8 -5.87 18.37 3.99
CA ALA A 8 -6.08 17.78 5.33
C ALA A 8 -6.29 16.26 5.33
N TRP A 9 -6.74 15.67 4.22
CA TRP A 9 -6.94 14.23 4.06
C TRP A 9 -5.63 13.46 3.76
N MET A 10 -4.51 14.16 3.54
CA MET A 10 -3.22 13.54 3.19
C MET A 10 -2.08 14.04 4.08
N LEU A 11 -1.27 13.11 4.58
CA LEU A 11 -0.06 13.40 5.32
C LEU A 11 1.16 12.96 4.50
N ASP A 12 2.01 13.91 4.12
CA ASP A 12 3.26 13.62 3.44
C ASP A 12 4.32 13.12 4.44
N LEU A 13 4.84 11.92 4.21
CA LEU A 13 5.93 11.32 5.00
C LEU A 13 7.32 11.74 4.49
N GLY A 14 7.37 12.42 3.34
CA GLY A 14 8.58 12.88 2.70
C GLY A 14 9.05 11.99 1.56
N SER A 15 10.28 12.24 1.11
CA SER A 15 10.90 11.57 -0.02
C SER A 15 12.19 10.88 0.37
N LEU A 16 12.33 9.61 -0.01
CA LEU A 16 13.48 8.78 0.31
C LEU A 16 14.28 8.41 -0.95
N PRO A 17 15.61 8.35 -0.86
CA PRO A 17 16.44 7.97 -1.98
C PRO A 17 16.33 6.47 -2.30
N PHE A 18 16.48 6.10 -3.57
CA PHE A 18 16.74 4.72 -4.01
C PHE A 18 17.83 4.68 -5.09
N THR A 19 18.45 3.52 -5.30
CA THR A 19 19.44 3.34 -6.39
C THR A 19 18.82 2.57 -7.56
N ALA A 20 19.26 2.88 -8.79
CA ALA A 20 18.87 2.12 -9.98
C ALA A 20 19.25 0.63 -9.84
N ALA A 21 20.45 0.35 -9.31
CA ALA A 21 20.95 -1.01 -9.11
C ALA A 21 20.01 -1.87 -8.23
N GLN A 22 19.48 -1.31 -7.14
CA GLN A 22 18.53 -2.02 -6.28
C GLN A 22 17.22 -2.33 -7.01
N ARG A 23 16.70 -1.37 -7.78
CA ARG A 23 15.50 -1.57 -8.61
C ARG A 23 15.73 -2.60 -9.71
N ASP A 24 16.92 -2.63 -10.30
CA ASP A 24 17.27 -3.59 -11.34
C ASP A 24 17.41 -5.01 -10.78
N LEU A 25 17.98 -5.19 -9.58
CA LEU A 25 17.99 -6.47 -8.88
C LEU A 25 16.58 -6.99 -8.55
N PHE A 26 15.65 -6.07 -8.21
CA PHE A 26 14.25 -6.43 -8.01
C PHE A 26 13.59 -6.89 -9.31
N ARG A 27 13.79 -6.16 -10.40
CA ARG A 27 13.27 -6.52 -11.74
C ARG A 27 13.85 -7.82 -12.26
N ALA A 28 15.11 -8.12 -11.95
CA ALA A 28 15.76 -9.38 -12.27
C ALA A 28 15.24 -10.56 -11.42
N GLY A 29 14.31 -10.33 -10.49
CA GLY A 29 13.71 -11.36 -9.64
C GLY A 29 14.64 -11.87 -8.52
N THR A 30 15.74 -11.16 -8.25
CA THR A 30 16.71 -11.55 -7.22
C THR A 30 16.37 -10.94 -5.85
N LEU A 31 15.88 -9.70 -5.84
CA LEU A 31 15.70 -8.96 -4.58
C LEU A 31 14.43 -9.37 -3.83
N ALA A 32 13.30 -9.59 -4.51
CA ALA A 32 12.04 -9.95 -3.84
C ALA A 32 12.12 -11.26 -3.03
N PRO A 33 12.71 -12.37 -3.53
CA PRO A 33 12.93 -13.57 -2.70
C PRO A 33 13.80 -13.31 -1.47
N THR A 34 14.84 -12.48 -1.62
CA THR A 34 15.72 -12.11 -0.51
C THR A 34 14.95 -11.33 0.56
N TRP A 35 14.15 -10.35 0.16
CA TRP A 35 13.32 -9.57 1.07
C TRP A 35 12.24 -10.39 1.75
N ALA A 36 11.56 -11.29 1.04
CA ALA A 36 10.55 -12.14 1.66
C ALA A 36 11.16 -13.13 2.67
N ALA A 37 12.38 -13.62 2.42
CA ALA A 37 13.09 -14.46 3.38
C ALA A 37 13.53 -13.67 4.63
N GLN A 38 13.88 -12.39 4.46
CA GLN A 38 14.33 -11.51 5.54
C GLN A 38 13.18 -10.93 6.36
N TYR A 39 12.01 -10.71 5.74
CA TYR A 39 10.82 -10.09 6.35
C TYR A 39 9.57 -10.96 6.15
N PRO A 40 9.53 -12.19 6.68
CA PRO A 40 8.41 -13.13 6.50
C PRO A 40 7.09 -12.64 7.10
N GLU A 41 7.12 -11.66 8.00
CA GLU A 41 5.94 -11.01 8.58
C GLU A 41 5.30 -10.01 7.61
N LEU A 42 6.09 -9.39 6.73
CA LEU A 42 5.62 -8.41 5.73
C LEU A 42 5.16 -9.09 4.44
N PHE A 43 5.90 -10.10 3.98
CA PHE A 43 5.69 -10.72 2.68
C PHE A 43 5.43 -12.21 2.81
N ASP A 44 4.43 -12.71 2.11
CA ASP A 44 4.13 -14.13 2.04
C ASP A 44 4.39 -14.75 0.64
N ALA A 45 4.09 -16.05 0.53
CA ALA A 45 4.30 -16.79 -0.70
C ALA A 45 3.45 -16.27 -1.87
N ASP A 46 2.28 -15.68 -1.59
CA ASP A 46 1.41 -15.11 -2.61
C ASP A 46 1.95 -13.77 -3.10
N ASP A 47 2.52 -12.94 -2.22
CA ASP A 47 3.24 -11.72 -2.59
C ASP A 47 4.40 -12.00 -3.56
N LEU A 48 5.21 -13.01 -3.22
CA LEU A 48 6.31 -13.46 -4.08
C LEU A 48 5.79 -13.95 -5.44
N ARG A 49 4.69 -14.70 -5.44
CA ARG A 49 4.09 -15.22 -6.67
C ARG A 49 3.58 -14.08 -7.56
N LEU A 50 2.92 -13.07 -7.00
CA LEU A 50 2.41 -11.90 -7.73
C LEU A 50 3.56 -11.08 -8.33
N THR A 51 4.57 -10.79 -7.50
CA THR A 51 5.74 -10.00 -7.88
C THR A 51 6.50 -10.62 -9.06
N ARG A 52 6.59 -11.95 -9.15
CA ARG A 52 7.24 -12.64 -10.30
C ARG A 52 6.58 -12.32 -11.64
N THR A 53 5.28 -12.08 -11.64
CA THR A 53 4.52 -11.79 -12.88
C THR A 53 4.47 -10.30 -13.22
N GLN A 54 4.76 -9.42 -12.25
CA GLN A 54 4.60 -7.97 -12.36
C GLN A 54 5.77 -7.20 -11.69
N ALA A 55 6.99 -7.71 -11.81
CA ALA A 55 8.17 -7.21 -11.09
C ALA A 55 8.49 -5.71 -11.35
N HIS A 56 7.99 -5.15 -12.46
CA HIS A 56 8.16 -3.73 -12.77
C HIS A 56 7.33 -2.79 -11.89
N ASN A 57 6.23 -3.27 -11.31
CA ASN A 57 5.21 -2.44 -10.66
C ASN A 57 5.42 -2.34 -9.14
N HIS A 58 5.89 -3.40 -8.49
CA HIS A 58 5.79 -3.52 -7.01
C HIS A 58 7.06 -3.19 -6.23
N TYR A 59 8.13 -2.78 -6.91
CA TYR A 59 9.41 -2.46 -6.26
C TYR A 59 9.25 -1.44 -5.12
N PHE A 60 8.55 -0.33 -5.39
CA PHE A 60 8.40 0.75 -4.42
C PHE A 60 7.48 0.36 -3.26
N GLU A 61 6.44 -0.44 -3.53
CA GLU A 61 5.53 -0.95 -2.50
C GLU A 61 6.28 -1.84 -1.49
N TRP A 62 7.11 -2.76 -1.99
CA TRP A 62 7.95 -3.61 -1.14
C TRP A 62 8.99 -2.80 -0.35
N LEU A 63 9.67 -1.84 -1.02
CA LEU A 63 10.63 -0.98 -0.35
C LEU A 63 9.97 -0.13 0.74
N ALA A 64 8.78 0.42 0.47
CA ALA A 64 8.01 1.20 1.43
C ALA A 64 7.60 0.35 2.64
N ALA A 65 7.10 -0.86 2.44
CA ALA A 65 6.74 -1.76 3.53
C ALA A 65 7.93 -2.02 4.47
N ILE A 66 9.12 -2.28 3.91
CA ILE A 66 10.35 -2.49 4.69
C ILE A 66 10.76 -1.22 5.45
N VAL A 67 10.74 -0.07 4.80
CA VAL A 67 11.09 1.22 5.42
C VAL A 67 10.13 1.55 6.57
N LEU A 68 8.83 1.38 6.37
CA LEU A 68 7.81 1.64 7.37
C LEU A 68 7.94 0.66 8.55
N TYR A 69 8.22 -0.61 8.28
CA TYR A 69 8.50 -1.60 9.32
C TYR A 69 9.71 -1.20 10.18
N HIS A 70 10.85 -0.85 9.58
CA HIS A 70 12.04 -0.44 10.35
C HIS A 70 11.85 0.87 11.12
N SER A 71 11.01 1.78 10.64
CA SER A 71 10.79 3.08 11.28
C SER A 71 9.70 3.08 12.36
N THR A 72 8.77 2.13 12.31
CA THR A 72 7.59 2.13 13.21
C THR A 72 7.34 0.81 13.94
N GLY A 73 7.92 -0.30 13.46
CA GLY A 73 7.58 -1.66 13.90
C GLY A 73 6.24 -2.17 13.36
N TYR A 74 5.55 -1.41 12.50
CA TYR A 74 4.23 -1.79 11.97
C TYR A 74 4.36 -2.75 10.78
N LEU A 75 3.41 -3.66 10.67
CA LEU A 75 3.26 -4.57 9.54
C LEU A 75 2.55 -3.87 8.39
N SER A 76 2.71 -4.38 7.16
CA SER A 76 2.08 -3.82 5.96
C SER A 76 1.44 -4.90 5.13
N LEU A 77 0.20 -4.68 4.70
CA LEU A 77 -0.42 -5.43 3.62
C LEU A 77 -0.11 -4.68 2.31
N ILE A 78 0.82 -5.21 1.53
CA ILE A 78 1.00 -4.80 0.12
C ILE A 78 -0.12 -5.43 -0.71
N GLU A 79 -0.58 -4.83 -1.81
CA GLU A 79 -1.45 -5.40 -2.86
C GLU A 79 -2.59 -6.39 -2.48
N LYS A 80 -3.76 -6.22 -3.12
CA LYS A 80 -4.87 -7.19 -3.04
C LYS A 80 -5.32 -7.51 -1.61
N TYR A 81 -5.13 -6.58 -0.68
CA TYR A 81 -5.76 -6.65 0.63
C TYR A 81 -7.25 -6.26 0.55
N GLU A 82 -7.69 -5.69 -0.57
CA GLU A 82 -9.09 -5.43 -0.83
C GLU A 82 -9.87 -6.75 -1.00
N PRO A 83 -10.99 -6.92 -0.28
CA PRO A 83 -11.74 -8.17 -0.28
C PRO A 83 -12.37 -8.60 -1.62
N PHE A 84 -12.50 -7.67 -2.55
CA PHE A 84 -13.27 -7.85 -3.78
C PHE A 84 -12.41 -7.48 -4.97
N GLY A 85 -11.37 -8.29 -5.22
CA GLY A 85 -10.66 -8.21 -6.48
C GLY A 85 -11.65 -8.35 -7.64
N LYS A 86 -11.41 -7.64 -8.75
CA LYS A 86 -12.16 -7.83 -10.01
C LYS A 86 -12.31 -9.34 -10.29
N PRO A 87 -13.38 -9.81 -10.96
CA PRO A 87 -13.53 -11.24 -11.30
C PRO A 87 -12.32 -11.86 -12.02
N ARG A 88 -11.47 -11.02 -12.65
CA ARG A 88 -10.24 -11.39 -13.35
C ARG A 88 -8.96 -11.33 -12.49
N ALA A 89 -9.02 -10.85 -11.25
CA ALA A 89 -7.87 -10.61 -10.37
C ALA A 89 -7.45 -11.83 -9.51
N GLY A 90 -8.17 -12.95 -9.62
CA GLY A 90 -7.93 -14.17 -8.85
C GLY A 90 -8.73 -14.21 -7.54
N ARG A 91 -8.51 -15.24 -6.71
CA ARG A 91 -9.17 -15.36 -5.40
C ARG A 91 -8.66 -14.26 -4.45
N PRO A 92 -9.52 -13.72 -3.56
CA PRO A 92 -9.11 -12.80 -2.52
C PRO A 92 -7.97 -13.38 -1.68
N HIS A 93 -7.03 -12.55 -1.28
CA HIS A 93 -5.92 -12.97 -0.42
C HIS A 93 -6.43 -13.16 1.01
N GLN A 94 -6.83 -14.38 1.36
CA GLN A 94 -7.58 -14.67 2.59
C GLN A 94 -6.91 -14.11 3.87
N ARG A 95 -5.58 -14.29 4.02
CA ARG A 95 -4.82 -13.73 5.16
C ARG A 95 -4.99 -12.22 5.29
N LYS A 96 -4.80 -11.48 4.19
CA LYS A 96 -4.87 -10.02 4.17
C LYS A 96 -6.29 -9.54 4.43
N PHE A 97 -7.27 -10.21 3.83
CA PHE A 97 -8.66 -9.86 4.08
C PHE A 97 -9.06 -10.07 5.55
N GLN A 98 -8.59 -11.14 6.20
CA GLN A 98 -8.83 -11.34 7.63
C GLN A 98 -8.27 -10.20 8.48
N VAL A 99 -7.08 -9.69 8.17
CA VAL A 99 -6.52 -8.52 8.86
C VAL A 99 -7.39 -7.28 8.64
N VAL A 100 -7.85 -7.06 7.40
CA VAL A 100 -8.73 -5.93 7.04
C VAL A 100 -10.07 -6.02 7.78
N GLU A 101 -10.67 -7.21 7.88
CA GLU A 101 -11.90 -7.43 8.68
C GLU A 101 -11.68 -7.19 10.17
N GLN A 102 -10.54 -7.63 10.72
CA GLN A 102 -10.22 -7.40 12.13
C GLN A 102 -9.98 -5.92 12.45
N LEU A 103 -9.35 -5.18 11.54
CA LEU A 103 -9.08 -3.75 11.73
C LEU A 103 -10.34 -2.89 11.68
N PHE A 104 -11.28 -3.20 10.78
CA PHE A 104 -12.42 -2.33 10.52
C PHE A 104 -13.74 -2.87 11.09
N GLY A 105 -13.82 -4.17 11.37
CA GLY A 105 -15.05 -4.85 11.73
C GLY A 105 -15.94 -5.14 10.52
N ASP A 106 -16.65 -6.28 10.56
CA ASP A 106 -17.62 -6.65 9.53
C ASP A 106 -18.75 -5.61 9.43
N GLY A 107 -19.23 -5.37 8.22
CA GLY A 107 -20.29 -4.39 7.94
C GLY A 107 -19.90 -2.93 8.12
N SER A 108 -18.64 -2.62 8.44
CA SER A 108 -18.19 -1.24 8.62
C SER A 108 -18.28 -0.41 7.34
N GLU A 109 -18.46 0.90 7.52
CA GLU A 109 -18.48 1.85 6.40
C GLU A 109 -17.17 1.84 5.61
N MET A 110 -16.03 1.63 6.29
CA MET A 110 -14.73 1.47 5.64
C MET A 110 -14.73 0.27 4.67
N LEU A 111 -15.16 -0.91 5.11
CA LEU A 111 -15.27 -2.08 4.24
C LEU A 111 -16.27 -1.85 3.11
N ALA A 112 -17.38 -1.16 3.37
CA ALA A 112 -18.37 -0.81 2.37
C ALA A 112 -17.83 0.17 1.32
N LEU A 113 -16.94 1.10 1.71
CA LEU A 113 -16.26 2.01 0.79
C LEU A 113 -15.21 1.27 -0.03
N MET A 114 -14.40 0.42 0.60
CA MET A 114 -13.41 -0.44 -0.08
C MET A 114 -14.04 -1.42 -1.07
N LYS A 115 -15.34 -1.72 -0.93
CA LYS A 115 -16.14 -2.52 -1.88
C LYS A 115 -16.49 -1.76 -3.17
N ARG A 116 -16.49 -0.44 -3.15
CA ARG A 116 -17.04 0.42 -4.22
C ARG A 116 -16.00 0.91 -5.23
N GLN A 117 -14.86 0.22 -5.36
CA GLN A 117 -13.77 0.63 -6.27
C GLN A 117 -14.24 0.81 -7.72
N ASP A 118 -15.21 0.00 -8.15
CA ASP A 118 -15.82 0.03 -9.49
C ASP A 118 -16.88 1.12 -9.65
N HIS A 119 -17.18 1.88 -8.60
CA HIS A 119 -18.11 2.99 -8.66
C HIS A 119 -17.63 4.03 -9.70
N PRO A 120 -18.53 4.56 -10.56
CA PRO A 120 -18.15 5.50 -11.63
C PRO A 120 -17.35 6.72 -11.15
N THR A 121 -17.61 7.19 -9.92
CA THR A 121 -16.86 8.28 -9.28
C THR A 121 -15.37 8.00 -9.15
N TYR A 122 -14.98 6.75 -8.86
CA TYR A 122 -13.60 6.37 -8.61
C TYR A 122 -12.95 5.71 -9.83
N GLY A 123 -13.71 5.41 -10.88
CA GLY A 123 -13.17 4.92 -12.15
C GLY A 123 -12.39 3.60 -12.05
N GLY A 124 -12.73 2.73 -11.10
CA GLY A 124 -12.00 1.48 -10.88
C GLY A 124 -10.69 1.64 -10.10
N THR A 125 -10.53 2.75 -9.37
CA THR A 125 -9.34 3.03 -8.54
C THR A 125 -9.27 2.06 -7.36
N GLN A 126 -8.07 1.53 -7.12
CA GLN A 126 -7.77 0.64 -6.01
C GLN A 126 -7.46 1.44 -4.74
N ALA A 127 -7.55 0.78 -3.58
CA ALA A 127 -7.08 1.33 -2.31
C ALA A 127 -5.59 1.73 -2.42
N PRO A 128 -5.11 2.60 -1.51
CA PRO A 128 -3.70 2.97 -1.45
C PRO A 128 -2.77 1.75 -1.48
N ASP A 129 -1.55 1.92 -1.95
CA ASP A 129 -0.67 0.78 -2.18
C ASP A 129 -0.46 -0.12 -0.94
N LEU A 130 -0.45 0.48 0.27
CA LEU A 130 -0.30 -0.22 1.54
C LEU A 130 -1.45 0.06 2.52
N LEU A 131 -1.86 -0.97 3.25
CA LEU A 131 -2.48 -0.84 4.57
C LEU A 131 -1.48 -1.22 5.66
N VAL A 132 -1.09 -0.26 6.47
CA VAL A 132 -0.05 -0.40 7.50
C VAL A 132 -0.70 -0.43 8.87
N TYR A 133 -0.29 -1.35 9.74
CA TYR A 133 -0.96 -1.59 11.02
C TYR A 133 0.01 -2.06 12.11
N ALA A 134 -0.30 -1.66 13.36
CA ALA A 134 0.42 -2.14 14.53
C ALA A 134 0.21 -3.67 14.70
N PRO A 135 1.21 -4.44 15.14
CA PRO A 135 1.07 -5.90 15.26
C PRO A 135 -0.10 -6.38 16.13
N ASP A 136 -0.56 -5.55 17.08
CA ASP A 136 -1.70 -5.79 17.96
C ASP A 136 -3.04 -5.24 17.43
N LEU A 137 -3.04 -4.70 16.20
CA LEU A 137 -4.19 -4.11 15.51
C LEU A 137 -4.74 -2.83 16.17
N SER A 138 -4.03 -2.26 17.15
CA SER A 138 -4.49 -1.06 17.88
C SER A 138 -4.43 0.22 17.04
N ASP A 139 -3.58 0.24 16.02
CA ASP A 139 -3.36 1.40 15.17
C ASP A 139 -3.15 1.00 13.71
N TRP A 140 -3.51 1.89 12.80
CA TRP A 140 -3.39 1.68 11.37
C TRP A 140 -3.42 2.99 10.58
N PHE A 141 -2.91 2.91 9.34
CA PHE A 141 -3.04 3.96 8.34
C PHE A 141 -2.90 3.37 6.93
N PHE A 142 -3.52 4.02 5.95
CA PHE A 142 -3.21 3.76 4.55
C PHE A 142 -1.97 4.53 4.12
N CYS A 143 -1.17 3.96 3.22
CA CYS A 143 -0.04 4.64 2.61
C CYS A 143 -0.05 4.46 1.09
N GLU A 144 -0.14 5.55 0.34
CA GLU A 144 0.17 5.55 -1.09
C GLU A 144 1.67 5.72 -1.28
N VAL A 145 2.25 5.00 -2.24
CA VAL A 145 3.66 5.01 -2.55
C VAL A 145 3.88 5.49 -3.98
N LYS A 146 4.75 6.48 -4.16
CA LYS A 146 5.07 7.02 -5.49
C LYS A 146 6.56 6.99 -5.78
N GLY A 147 6.90 6.47 -6.95
CA GLY A 147 8.24 6.61 -7.51
C GLY A 147 8.49 8.01 -8.08
N ASP A 148 9.74 8.25 -8.48
CA ASP A 148 10.30 9.55 -8.90
C ASP A 148 9.47 10.35 -9.93
N LYS A 149 8.69 9.66 -10.77
CA LYS A 149 7.90 10.26 -11.86
C LYS A 149 6.39 9.99 -11.73
N ASP A 150 5.96 9.35 -10.65
CA ASP A 150 4.56 9.01 -10.45
C ASP A 150 3.84 10.07 -9.61
N THR A 151 2.58 10.32 -9.96
CA THR A 151 1.76 11.35 -9.32
C THR A 151 0.34 10.82 -9.06
N LEU A 152 -0.28 11.31 -8.00
CA LEU A 152 -1.66 10.98 -7.67
C LEU A 152 -2.63 11.44 -8.76
N LYS A 153 -3.35 10.48 -9.35
CA LYS A 153 -4.39 10.72 -10.33
C LYS A 153 -5.63 11.38 -9.69
N PRO A 154 -6.45 12.14 -10.43
CA PRO A 154 -7.66 12.76 -9.89
C PRO A 154 -8.61 11.78 -9.19
N ALA A 155 -8.83 10.60 -9.77
CA ALA A 155 -9.70 9.57 -9.18
C ALA A 155 -9.14 9.01 -7.86
N GLN A 156 -7.81 8.86 -7.75
CA GLN A 156 -7.14 8.47 -6.49
C GLN A 156 -7.36 9.54 -5.43
N ARG A 157 -7.23 10.82 -5.76
CA ARG A 157 -7.44 11.92 -4.80
C ARG A 157 -8.86 11.90 -4.21
N LEU A 158 -9.87 11.68 -5.05
CA LEU A 158 -11.26 11.59 -4.59
C LEU A 158 -11.45 10.39 -3.67
N TYR A 159 -11.03 9.20 -4.12
CA TYR A 159 -11.20 7.98 -3.34
C TYR A 159 -10.42 8.02 -2.01
N PHE A 160 -9.20 8.54 -2.01
CA PHE A 160 -8.36 8.63 -0.82
C PHE A 160 -8.88 9.67 0.17
N ALA A 161 -9.49 10.76 -0.32
CA ALA A 161 -10.18 11.71 0.53
C ALA A 161 -11.38 11.05 1.24
N ASP A 162 -12.17 10.24 0.53
CA ASP A 162 -13.29 9.51 1.13
C ASP A 162 -12.82 8.45 2.13
N LEU A 163 -11.74 7.72 1.81
CA LEU A 163 -11.10 6.79 2.76
C LEU A 163 -10.64 7.51 4.03
N ALA A 164 -10.01 8.69 3.87
CA ALA A 164 -9.54 9.46 5.00
C ALA A 164 -10.70 9.99 5.88
N GLN A 165 -11.78 10.42 5.24
CA GLN A 165 -12.98 10.89 5.91
C GLN A 165 -13.66 9.77 6.70
N VAL A 166 -13.93 8.63 6.06
CA VAL A 166 -14.59 7.47 6.70
C VAL A 166 -13.69 6.86 7.78
N GLY A 167 -12.38 6.81 7.52
CA GLY A 167 -11.39 6.26 8.46
C GLY A 167 -11.03 7.17 9.62
N GLY A 168 -11.42 8.46 9.56
CA GLY A 168 -11.02 9.48 10.54
C GLY A 168 -9.51 9.72 10.61
N ARG A 169 -8.76 9.33 9.57
CA ARG A 169 -7.29 9.31 9.55
C ARG A 169 -6.80 9.71 8.16
N PRO A 170 -5.77 10.57 8.05
CA PRO A 170 -5.24 10.92 6.74
C PRO A 170 -4.59 9.72 6.06
N VAL A 171 -4.70 9.64 4.72
CA VAL A 171 -3.87 8.75 3.92
C VAL A 171 -2.45 9.29 3.95
N ARG A 172 -1.48 8.43 4.24
CA ARG A 172 -0.06 8.79 4.21
C ARG A 172 0.50 8.67 2.81
N HIS A 173 1.49 9.48 2.48
CA HIS A 173 2.10 9.49 1.16
C HIS A 173 3.61 9.41 1.31
N LEU A 174 4.22 8.41 0.67
CA LEU A 174 5.66 8.21 0.67
C LEU A 174 6.20 8.27 -0.76
N HIS A 175 7.23 9.09 -0.95
CA HIS A 175 7.88 9.26 -2.23
C HIS A 175 9.27 8.62 -2.27
N PHE A 176 9.66 8.13 -3.45
CA PHE A 176 11.02 7.70 -3.73
C PHE A 176 11.63 8.50 -4.87
N HIS A 177 12.85 8.99 -4.69
CA HIS A 177 13.61 9.69 -5.73
C HIS A 177 14.92 8.95 -6.06
N LEU A 178 15.32 8.99 -7.32
CA LEU A 178 16.55 8.32 -7.76
C LEU A 178 17.77 9.08 -7.21
N LEU A 179 18.71 8.35 -6.61
CA LEU A 179 20.02 8.92 -6.27
C LEU A 179 20.79 9.25 -7.56
N PRO A 180 21.44 10.44 -7.62
CA PRO A 180 22.30 10.82 -8.74
C PRO A 180 23.40 9.81 -9.05
#